data_AF-A0A926SNG6-F1
#
_entry.id   AF-A0A926SNG6-F1
#
_cell.length_a   1.000
_cell.length_b   1.000
_cell.length_c   1.000
_cell.angle_alpha   90.00
_cell.angle_beta   90.00
_cell.angle_gamma   90.00
#
_symmetry.space_group_name_H-M   'P 1'
#
loop_
_entity.id
_entity.type
_entity.pdbx_description
1 polymer ?
#
loop_
_entity_poly.entity_id
_entity_poly.type
_entity_poly.pdbx_seq_one_letter_code
_entity_poly.pdbx_strand_id
1 'polypeptide(L)'
;MHFLLTGLAIGIGLLLRCGSVPGEGNWATRWQFALTRLILPPLLLLTMSGAVVWMGMDGAMLGFSTGWIGYLFSIAVVGFALLTLFYRTWQGWRSAQQVQCYPCEAVAQTSGHLLETEIPFAAQVGFWRSKLVVSRGLLNQLNSEQLEAVLTHERAHAHYRDTFWFFWLGWLEQITFWLPQTEALWQELLLLRELRADAWAAQRVDPIVVAESLLQIVQNIQTPFPTLQAGFNTDLTLDRLEERIEALLSPDQQIGRQGRSWLWLGLGLLPLLTLPLHV
;
A
#
# COMPACT_ATOMS: atom_id res chain seq x y z
N MET A 1 -3.95 -33.93 -7.25
CA MET A 1 -3.58 -33.15 -6.04
C MET A 1 -3.29 -31.67 -6.29
N HIS A 2 -2.53 -31.28 -7.32
CA HIS A 2 -2.21 -29.86 -7.57
C HIS A 2 -3.42 -28.92 -7.62
N PHE A 3 -4.51 -29.34 -8.27
CA PHE A 3 -5.76 -28.55 -8.31
C PHE A 3 -6.39 -28.35 -6.91
N LEU A 4 -6.34 -29.36 -6.04
CA LEU A 4 -6.89 -29.28 -4.68
C LEU A 4 -6.06 -28.34 -3.80
N LEU A 5 -4.73 -28.37 -3.91
CA LEU A 5 -3.84 -27.48 -3.15
C LEU A 5 -4.07 -26.01 -3.52
N THR A 6 -4.19 -25.71 -4.82
CA THR A 6 -4.45 -24.34 -5.26
C THR A 6 -5.89 -23.91 -4.93
N GLY A 7 -6.87 -24.81 -5.06
CA GLY A 7 -8.25 -24.56 -4.63
C GLY A 7 -8.36 -24.29 -3.12
N LEU A 8 -7.58 -24.99 -2.30
CA LEU A 8 -7.51 -24.75 -0.85
C LEU A 8 -6.96 -23.34 -0.53
N ALA A 9 -5.90 -22.89 -1.21
CA ALA A 9 -5.36 -21.54 -1.03
C ALA A 9 -6.41 -20.46 -1.35
N ILE A 10 -7.16 -20.65 -2.44
CA ILE A 10 -8.26 -19.76 -2.83
C ILE A 10 -9.39 -19.80 -1.79
N GLY A 11 -9.79 -20.99 -1.33
CA GLY A 11 -10.83 -21.15 -0.32
C GLY A 11 -10.48 -20.49 1.01
N ILE A 12 -9.23 -20.64 1.49
CA ILE A 12 -8.73 -19.93 2.67
C ILE A 12 -8.75 -18.41 2.41
N GLY A 13 -8.33 -17.97 1.23
CA GLY A 13 -8.38 -16.57 0.83
C GLY A 13 -9.79 -15.97 0.91
N LEU A 14 -10.79 -16.67 0.36
CA LEU A 14 -12.19 -16.28 0.43
C LEU A 14 -12.68 -16.18 1.88
N LEU A 15 -12.40 -17.20 2.71
CA LEU A 15 -12.79 -17.21 4.12
C LEU A 15 -12.16 -16.05 4.92
N LEU A 16 -10.88 -15.75 4.69
CA LEU A 16 -10.19 -14.63 5.34
C LEU A 16 -10.72 -13.27 4.89
N ARG A 17 -11.30 -13.21 3.69
CA ARG A 17 -11.91 -12.02 3.09
C ARG A 17 -13.40 -11.90 3.40
N CYS A 18 -14.01 -12.91 4.03
CA CYS A 18 -15.37 -12.83 4.54
C CYS A 18 -15.41 -11.94 5.80
N GLY A 19 -16.34 -10.99 5.79
CA GLY A 19 -16.56 -10.04 6.89
C GLY A 19 -16.25 -8.59 6.49
N SER A 20 -16.76 -7.65 7.27
CA SER A 20 -16.50 -6.23 7.09
C SER A 20 -15.09 -5.85 7.57
N VAL A 21 -14.52 -4.82 6.95
CA VAL A 21 -13.33 -4.16 7.46
C VAL A 21 -13.75 -3.28 8.65
N PRO A 22 -13.06 -3.36 9.80
CA PRO A 22 -13.40 -2.56 10.97
C PRO A 22 -13.10 -1.08 10.70
N GLY A 23 -14.11 -0.22 10.86
CA GLY A 23 -13.97 1.24 10.75
C GLY A 23 -13.64 1.94 12.07
N GLU A 24 -13.73 1.24 13.21
CA GLU A 24 -13.54 1.82 14.53
C GLU A 24 -12.48 1.05 15.34
N GLY A 25 -11.90 1.74 16.33
CA GLY A 25 -10.97 1.18 17.30
C GLY A 25 -9.50 1.52 17.05
N ASN A 26 -8.63 0.89 17.84
CA ASN A 26 -7.20 1.17 17.86
C ASN A 26 -6.54 0.93 16.48
N TRP A 27 -5.81 1.93 15.99
CA TRP A 27 -5.09 1.90 14.71
C TRP A 27 -4.14 0.71 14.57
N ALA A 28 -3.47 0.30 15.64
CA ALA A 28 -2.56 -0.86 15.59
C ALA A 28 -3.30 -2.16 15.30
N THR A 29 -4.50 -2.33 15.87
CA THR A 29 -5.36 -3.50 15.64
C THR A 29 -5.90 -3.49 14.22
N ARG A 30 -6.44 -2.34 13.78
CA ARG A 30 -6.94 -2.13 12.42
C ARG A 30 -5.84 -2.40 11.38
N TRP A 31 -4.63 -1.89 11.61
CA TRP A 31 -3.46 -2.14 10.77
C TRP A 31 -3.12 -3.62 10.70
N GLN A 32 -3.01 -4.32 11.83
CA GLN A 32 -2.69 -5.74 11.83
C GLN A 32 -3.76 -6.58 11.13
N PHE A 33 -5.03 -6.25 11.35
CA PHE A 33 -6.17 -6.88 10.69
C PHE A 33 -6.08 -6.70 9.17
N ALA A 34 -5.94 -5.46 8.72
CA ALA A 34 -5.93 -5.13 7.30
C ALA A 34 -4.70 -5.73 6.61
N LEU A 35 -3.53 -5.62 7.23
CA LEU A 35 -2.27 -6.15 6.73
C LEU A 35 -2.28 -7.68 6.60
N THR A 36 -2.67 -8.38 7.68
CA THR A 36 -2.67 -9.85 7.72
C THR A 36 -3.62 -10.39 6.67
N ARG A 37 -4.84 -9.83 6.63
CA ARG A 37 -5.80 -10.25 5.63
C ARG A 37 -5.23 -9.92 4.28
N LEU A 38 -4.78 -8.70 3.97
CA LEU A 38 -4.33 -8.34 2.62
C LEU A 38 -3.22 -9.28 2.10
N ILE A 39 -2.20 -9.55 2.90
CA ILE A 39 -0.98 -10.27 2.50
C ILE A 39 -1.16 -11.80 2.45
N LEU A 40 -1.90 -12.39 3.40
CA LEU A 40 -1.89 -13.85 3.57
C LEU A 40 -2.44 -14.62 2.34
N PRO A 41 -3.58 -14.25 1.73
CA PRO A 41 -4.10 -14.92 0.54
C PRO A 41 -3.16 -14.90 -0.69
N PRO A 42 -2.62 -13.75 -1.16
CA PRO A 42 -1.69 -13.77 -2.28
C PRO A 42 -0.40 -14.51 -1.93
N LEU A 43 0.10 -14.42 -0.69
CA LEU A 43 1.28 -15.15 -0.27
C LEU A 43 1.06 -16.68 -0.36
N LEU A 44 -0.05 -17.20 0.18
CA LEU A 44 -0.42 -18.61 0.08
C LEU A 44 -0.57 -19.06 -1.37
N LEU A 45 -1.24 -18.26 -2.20
CA LEU A 45 -1.46 -18.57 -3.61
C LEU A 45 -0.15 -18.65 -4.39
N LEU A 46 0.78 -17.71 -4.14
CA LEU A 46 2.08 -17.68 -4.78
C LEU A 46 2.98 -18.83 -4.32
N THR A 47 3.05 -19.11 -3.02
CA THR A 47 3.90 -20.18 -2.49
C THR A 47 3.41 -21.56 -2.90
N MET A 48 2.08 -21.79 -2.89
CA MET A 48 1.49 -23.03 -3.45
C MET A 48 1.77 -23.15 -4.94
N SER A 49 1.53 -22.11 -5.73
CA SER A 49 1.75 -22.16 -7.17
C SER A 49 3.22 -22.35 -7.53
N GLY A 50 4.13 -21.68 -6.81
CA GLY A 50 5.57 -21.85 -6.96
C GLY A 50 6.02 -23.28 -6.63
N ALA A 51 5.49 -23.88 -5.55
CA ALA A 51 5.78 -25.27 -5.20
C ALA A 51 5.32 -26.24 -6.30
N VAL A 52 4.10 -26.06 -6.83
CA VAL A 52 3.57 -26.88 -7.93
C VAL A 52 4.40 -26.73 -9.20
N VAL A 53 4.81 -25.52 -9.57
CA VAL A 53 5.64 -25.28 -10.76
C VAL A 53 7.02 -25.94 -10.61
N TRP A 54 7.61 -25.87 -9.41
CA TRP A 54 8.90 -26.50 -9.11
C TRP A 54 8.84 -28.03 -9.21
N MET A 55 7.77 -28.64 -8.72
CA MET A 55 7.57 -30.10 -8.75
C MET A 55 7.39 -30.65 -10.16
N GLY A 56 6.97 -29.82 -11.11
CA GLY A 56 6.75 -30.24 -12.49
C GLY A 56 5.42 -30.98 -12.70
N MET A 57 5.26 -31.56 -13.89
CA MET A 57 4.08 -32.37 -14.24
C MET A 57 4.21 -33.82 -13.77
N ASP A 58 5.44 -34.32 -13.71
CA ASP A 58 5.76 -35.72 -13.45
C ASP A 58 6.08 -35.93 -11.97
N GLY A 59 5.08 -36.39 -11.22
CA GLY A 59 5.22 -36.66 -9.79
C GLY A 59 3.93 -37.16 -9.19
N ALA A 60 4.02 -37.95 -8.12
CA ALA A 60 2.86 -38.35 -7.33
C ALA A 60 3.02 -37.82 -5.91
N MET A 61 2.27 -36.78 -5.56
CA MET A 61 2.18 -36.37 -4.16
C MET A 61 1.19 -37.28 -3.43
N LEU A 62 1.69 -38.00 -2.42
CA LEU A 62 0.88 -38.87 -1.54
C LEU A 62 0.07 -39.94 -2.30
N GLY A 63 0.58 -40.42 -3.46
CA GLY A 63 -0.03 -41.52 -4.23
C GLY A 63 -1.19 -41.13 -5.16
N PHE A 64 -1.48 -39.83 -5.31
CA PHE A 64 -2.51 -39.34 -6.24
C PHE A 64 -1.88 -38.74 -7.50
N SER A 65 -2.49 -38.97 -8.67
CA SER A 65 -2.02 -38.39 -9.91
C SER A 65 -2.10 -36.85 -9.90
N THR A 66 -1.06 -36.25 -10.47
CA THR A 66 -1.00 -34.82 -10.76
C THR A 66 -1.77 -34.55 -12.04
N GLY A 67 -2.64 -33.53 -12.00
CA GLY A 67 -3.45 -33.13 -13.14
C GLY A 67 -2.79 -31.95 -13.85
N TRP A 68 -2.65 -32.04 -15.18
CA TRP A 68 -2.10 -30.98 -16.03
C TRP A 68 -2.79 -29.62 -15.85
N ILE A 69 -4.11 -29.62 -15.57
CA ILE A 69 -4.91 -28.40 -15.33
C ILE A 69 -4.37 -27.59 -14.15
N GLY A 70 -4.07 -28.25 -13.02
CA GLY A 70 -3.56 -27.57 -11.83
C GLY A 70 -2.17 -26.98 -12.06
N TYR A 71 -1.33 -27.70 -12.81
CA TYR A 71 0.01 -27.23 -13.18
C TYR A 71 -0.05 -25.99 -14.09
N LEU A 72 -0.87 -26.02 -15.15
CA LEU A 72 -1.07 -24.87 -16.03
C LEU A 72 -1.62 -23.66 -15.27
N PHE A 73 -2.57 -23.87 -14.36
CA PHE A 73 -3.10 -22.81 -13.51
C PHE A 73 -2.00 -22.18 -12.65
N SER A 74 -1.14 -22.99 -12.01
CA SER A 74 -0.02 -22.49 -11.22
C SER A 74 1.00 -21.72 -12.06
N ILE A 75 1.31 -22.16 -13.29
CA ILE A 75 2.13 -21.38 -14.22
C ILE A 75 1.46 -20.04 -14.54
N ALA A 76 0.16 -20.02 -14.81
CA ALA A 76 -0.57 -18.78 -15.11
C ALA A 76 -0.54 -17.80 -13.93
N VAL A 77 -0.72 -18.27 -12.70
CA VAL A 77 -0.63 -17.45 -11.48
C VAL A 77 0.78 -16.86 -11.33
N VAL A 78 1.83 -17.69 -11.42
CA VAL A 78 3.22 -17.21 -11.30
C VAL A 78 3.57 -16.24 -12.43
N GLY A 79 3.18 -16.56 -13.66
CA GLY A 79 3.39 -15.69 -14.82
C GLY A 79 2.68 -14.34 -14.68
N PHE A 80 1.42 -14.33 -14.24
CA PHE A 80 0.67 -13.10 -13.96
C PHE A 80 1.32 -12.27 -12.85
N ALA A 81 1.79 -12.90 -11.77
CA ALA A 81 2.47 -12.21 -10.68
C ALA A 81 3.79 -11.58 -11.13
N LEU A 82 4.58 -12.29 -11.95
CA LEU A 82 5.83 -11.76 -12.52
C LEU A 82 5.58 -10.62 -13.51
N LEU A 83 4.56 -10.75 -14.36
CA LEU A 83 4.21 -9.71 -15.34
C LEU A 83 3.75 -8.43 -14.65
N THR A 84 2.88 -8.54 -13.63
CA THR A 84 2.43 -7.38 -12.85
C THR A 84 3.57 -6.76 -12.04
N LEU A 85 4.48 -7.57 -11.46
CA LEU A 85 5.67 -7.06 -10.78
C LEU A 85 6.59 -6.29 -11.74
N PHE A 86 6.84 -6.84 -12.93
CA PHE A 86 7.64 -6.20 -13.96
C PHE A 86 7.01 -4.87 -14.40
N TYR A 87 5.72 -4.87 -14.71
CA TYR A 87 4.98 -3.68 -15.10
C TYR A 87 5.04 -2.57 -14.04
N ARG A 88 4.79 -2.91 -12.76
CA ARG A 88 4.88 -1.94 -11.65
C ARG A 88 6.29 -1.43 -11.44
N THR A 89 7.29 -2.31 -11.52
CA THR A 89 8.70 -1.92 -11.38
C THR A 89 9.11 -0.96 -12.49
N TRP A 90 8.71 -1.25 -13.73
CA TRP A 90 8.92 -0.39 -14.88
C TRP A 90 8.26 0.98 -14.72
N GLN A 91 6.99 1.00 -14.29
CA GLN A 91 6.26 2.24 -14.03
C GLN A 91 6.90 3.06 -12.91
N GLY A 92 7.27 2.42 -11.80
CA GLY A 92 7.95 3.07 -10.67
C GLY A 92 9.32 3.62 -11.06
N TRP A 93 10.08 2.87 -11.87
CA TRP A 93 11.37 3.33 -12.41
C TRP A 93 11.20 4.52 -13.34
N ARG A 94 10.22 4.48 -14.25
CA ARG A 94 9.91 5.61 -15.14
C ARG A 94 9.52 6.86 -14.36
N SER A 95 8.69 6.71 -13.33
CA SER A 95 8.32 7.82 -12.43
C SER A 95 9.54 8.39 -11.71
N ALA A 96 10.40 7.53 -11.16
CA ALA A 96 11.63 7.95 -10.49
C ALA A 96 12.62 8.66 -11.43
N GLN A 97 12.68 8.25 -12.70
CA GLN A 97 13.48 8.96 -13.72
C GLN A 97 12.87 10.32 -14.07
N GLN A 98 11.56 10.40 -14.25
CA GLN A 98 10.88 11.66 -14.57
C GLN A 98 11.13 12.73 -13.50
N VAL A 99 11.14 12.34 -12.22
CA VAL A 99 11.48 13.25 -11.12
C VAL A 99 12.89 13.82 -11.22
N GLN A 100 13.85 13.09 -11.79
CA GLN A 100 15.22 13.61 -11.97
C GLN A 100 15.29 14.73 -13.01
N CYS A 101 14.32 14.82 -13.91
CA CYS A 101 14.24 15.88 -14.89
C CYS A 101 13.64 17.18 -14.31
N TYR A 102 13.01 17.12 -13.14
CA TYR A 102 12.47 18.30 -12.49
C TYR A 102 13.56 19.10 -11.79
N PRO A 103 13.55 20.45 -11.90
CA PRO A 103 14.54 21.29 -11.25
C PRO A 103 14.50 21.06 -9.74
N CYS A 104 15.68 20.97 -9.13
CA CYS A 104 15.81 20.84 -7.70
C CYS A 104 16.00 22.22 -7.08
N GLU A 105 15.04 22.63 -6.26
CA GLU A 105 15.03 23.93 -5.59
C GLU A 105 15.07 23.75 -4.06
N ALA A 106 15.53 24.79 -3.36
CA ALA A 106 15.41 24.85 -1.91
C ALA A 106 13.95 25.17 -1.55
N VAL A 107 13.28 24.23 -0.89
CA VAL A 107 11.91 24.36 -0.39
C VAL A 107 11.99 24.40 1.13
N ALA A 108 11.85 25.61 1.69
CA ALA A 108 12.09 25.91 3.10
C ALA A 108 13.48 25.41 3.56
N GLN A 109 13.53 24.49 4.54
CA GLN A 109 14.78 23.92 5.08
C GLN A 109 15.25 22.64 4.35
N THR A 110 14.63 22.28 3.23
CA THR A 110 14.88 21.01 2.52
C THR A 110 15.03 21.21 1.01
N SER A 111 15.63 20.26 0.32
CA SER A 111 15.66 20.24 -1.15
C SER A 111 14.50 19.42 -1.68
N GLY A 112 13.77 19.96 -2.66
CA GLY A 112 12.66 19.30 -3.34
C GLY A 112 12.76 19.44 -4.86
N HIS A 113 12.16 18.50 -5.59
CA HIS A 113 11.99 18.60 -7.02
C HIS A 113 10.70 19.37 -7.33
N LEU A 114 10.78 20.41 -8.14
CA LEU A 114 9.65 21.28 -8.41
C LEU A 114 8.87 20.82 -9.65
N LEU A 115 7.56 20.68 -9.49
CA LEU A 115 6.60 20.43 -10.56
C LEU A 115 5.89 21.74 -10.94
N GLU A 116 6.05 22.18 -12.19
CA GLU A 116 5.40 23.39 -12.70
C GLU A 116 3.91 23.13 -13.01
N THR A 117 3.09 23.14 -11.97
CA THR A 117 1.62 23.05 -12.02
C THR A 117 1.00 23.90 -10.92
N GLU A 118 -0.15 24.50 -11.19
CA GLU A 118 -0.92 25.32 -10.23
C GLU A 118 -1.74 24.48 -9.24
N ILE A 119 -1.84 23.17 -9.48
CA ILE A 119 -2.59 22.27 -8.60
C ILE A 119 -1.68 21.94 -7.39
N PRO A 120 -2.15 22.19 -6.15
CA PRO A 120 -1.34 21.92 -4.97
C PRO A 120 -1.05 20.43 -4.85
N PHE A 121 0.24 20.11 -4.78
CA PHE A 121 0.74 18.75 -4.72
C PHE A 121 2.06 18.71 -3.97
N ALA A 122 2.17 17.81 -3.00
CA ALA A 122 3.43 17.33 -2.49
C ALA A 122 3.34 15.81 -2.37
N ALA A 123 4.44 15.13 -2.69
CA ALA A 123 4.54 13.68 -2.49
C ALA A 123 6.00 13.23 -2.42
N GLN A 124 6.23 12.16 -1.69
CA GLN A 124 7.42 11.33 -1.81
C GLN A 124 7.34 10.41 -3.03
N VAL A 125 8.25 10.57 -3.99
CA VAL A 125 8.32 9.75 -5.21
C VAL A 125 9.61 8.95 -5.27
N GLY A 126 9.50 7.67 -5.61
CA GLY A 126 10.63 6.76 -5.79
C GLY A 126 10.39 5.43 -5.08
N PHE A 127 11.49 4.77 -4.71
CA PHE A 127 11.44 3.47 -4.02
C PHE A 127 12.01 3.60 -2.60
N TRP A 128 13.16 2.98 -2.29
CA TRP A 128 13.75 3.01 -0.95
C TRP A 128 14.25 4.38 -0.50
N ARG A 129 14.79 5.18 -1.42
CA ARG A 129 15.19 6.58 -1.20
C ARG A 129 14.26 7.46 -2.02
N SER A 130 13.08 7.72 -1.47
CA SER A 130 12.13 8.63 -2.09
C SER A 130 12.69 10.05 -2.15
N LYS A 131 12.21 10.82 -3.11
CA LYS A 131 12.53 12.23 -3.26
C LYS A 131 11.24 13.03 -3.13
N LEU A 132 11.34 14.15 -2.43
CA LEU A 132 10.24 15.08 -2.31
C LEU A 132 9.99 15.75 -3.67
N VAL A 133 8.75 15.68 -4.14
CA VAL A 133 8.24 16.46 -5.27
C VAL A 133 7.21 17.44 -4.72
N VAL A 134 7.31 18.72 -5.12
CA VAL A 134 6.39 19.78 -4.69
C VAL A 134 5.94 20.56 -5.92
N SER A 135 4.67 20.95 -6.00
CA SER A 135 4.19 21.81 -7.07
C SER A 135 4.33 23.30 -6.77
N ARG A 136 4.46 24.11 -7.83
CA ARG A 136 4.42 25.57 -7.74
C ARG A 136 3.12 26.05 -7.09
N GLY A 137 1.99 25.44 -7.43
CA GLY A 137 0.69 25.71 -6.83
C GLY A 137 0.66 25.55 -5.31
N LEU A 138 1.30 24.50 -4.77
CA LEU A 138 1.40 24.31 -3.32
C LEU A 138 2.17 25.46 -2.65
N LEU A 139 3.31 25.83 -3.22
CA LEU A 139 4.17 26.89 -2.68
C LEU A 139 3.50 28.27 -2.71
N ASN A 140 2.65 28.51 -3.70
CA ASN A 140 1.94 29.78 -3.85
C ASN A 140 0.71 29.89 -2.94
N GLN A 141 0.12 28.76 -2.56
CA GLN A 141 -1.17 28.73 -1.84
C GLN A 141 -0.99 28.62 -0.33
N LEU A 142 0.05 27.94 0.15
CA LEU A 142 0.28 27.73 1.58
C LEU A 142 1.18 28.81 2.17
N ASN A 143 0.83 29.26 3.37
CA ASN A 143 1.73 30.10 4.17
C ASN A 143 2.93 29.27 4.70
N SER A 144 3.89 29.92 5.36
CA SER A 144 5.11 29.25 5.83
C SER A 144 4.85 28.12 6.83
N GLU A 145 3.91 28.30 7.75
CA GLU A 145 3.58 27.31 8.78
C GLU A 145 2.86 26.10 8.17
N GLN A 146 1.92 26.36 7.26
CA GLN A 146 1.20 25.32 6.54
C GLN A 146 2.11 24.52 5.61
N LEU A 147 3.01 25.21 4.90
CA LEU A 147 4.02 24.55 4.08
C LEU A 147 4.93 23.68 4.95
N GLU A 148 5.36 24.16 6.11
CA GLU A 148 6.15 23.35 7.05
C GLU A 148 5.38 22.12 7.55
N ALA A 149 4.08 22.24 7.82
CA ALA A 149 3.22 21.12 8.19
C ALA A 149 3.18 20.04 7.10
N VAL A 150 2.93 20.43 5.84
CA VAL A 150 2.89 19.51 4.69
C VAL A 150 4.25 18.87 4.45
N LEU A 151 5.33 19.63 4.49
CA LEU A 151 6.68 19.07 4.34
C LEU A 151 7.03 18.10 5.48
N THR A 152 6.55 18.36 6.68
CA THR A 152 6.72 17.47 7.83
C THR A 152 5.90 16.19 7.65
N HIS A 153 4.66 16.27 7.16
CA HIS A 153 3.89 15.10 6.76
C HIS A 153 4.64 14.26 5.70
N GLU A 154 5.16 14.89 4.64
CA GLU A 154 5.93 14.19 3.61
C GLU A 154 7.23 13.56 4.12
N ARG A 155 7.88 14.17 5.12
CA ARG A 155 9.05 13.58 5.79
C ARG A 155 8.67 12.32 6.56
N ALA A 156 7.44 12.22 7.07
CA ALA A 156 6.96 10.98 7.71
C ALA A 156 6.94 9.82 6.71
N HIS A 157 6.42 10.04 5.49
CA HIS A 157 6.42 9.01 4.44
C HIS A 157 7.84 8.56 4.06
N ALA A 158 8.79 9.50 3.98
CA ALA A 158 10.20 9.17 3.74
C ALA A 158 10.81 8.39 4.91
N HIS A 159 10.53 8.81 6.16
CA HIS A 159 11.01 8.17 7.38
C HIS A 159 10.52 6.71 7.49
N TYR A 160 9.24 6.49 7.22
CA TYR A 160 8.62 5.16 7.27
C TYR A 160 8.80 4.33 6.00
N ARG A 161 9.36 4.93 4.94
CA ARG A 161 9.59 4.31 3.63
C ARG A 161 8.32 3.80 2.98
N ASP A 162 7.29 4.64 2.98
CA ASP A 162 5.95 4.23 2.55
C ASP A 162 5.89 3.88 1.07
N THR A 163 6.61 4.62 0.24
CA THR A 163 6.81 4.30 -1.19
C THR A 163 7.28 2.86 -1.41
N PHE A 164 8.20 2.37 -0.57
CA PHE A 164 8.73 1.01 -0.66
C PHE A 164 7.72 -0.03 -0.18
N TRP A 165 7.15 0.15 1.01
CA TRP A 165 6.23 -0.85 1.57
C TRP A 165 4.93 -0.93 0.77
N PHE A 166 4.34 0.21 0.41
CA PHE A 166 3.10 0.25 -0.37
C PHE A 166 3.28 -0.18 -1.83
N PHE A 167 4.50 -0.15 -2.37
CA PHE A 167 4.79 -0.82 -3.64
C PHE A 167 4.52 -2.33 -3.55
N TRP A 168 5.06 -3.01 -2.53
CA TRP A 168 4.88 -4.44 -2.34
C TRP A 168 3.46 -4.80 -1.92
N LEU A 169 2.86 -4.03 -1.01
CA LEU A 169 1.47 -4.24 -0.60
C LEU A 169 0.52 -4.11 -1.79
N GLY A 170 0.70 -3.08 -2.61
CA GLY A 170 -0.12 -2.90 -3.80
C GLY A 170 0.11 -4.00 -4.84
N TRP A 171 1.32 -4.56 -4.95
CA TRP A 171 1.55 -5.70 -5.85
C TRP A 171 0.79 -6.94 -5.38
N LEU A 172 0.78 -7.22 -4.08
CA LEU A 172 0.03 -8.33 -3.48
C LEU A 172 -1.49 -8.13 -3.60
N GLU A 173 -1.96 -6.89 -3.40
CA GLU A 173 -3.34 -6.47 -3.65
C GLU A 173 -3.73 -6.83 -5.10
N GLN A 174 -2.93 -6.40 -6.08
CA GLN A 174 -3.19 -6.65 -7.50
C GLN A 174 -3.22 -8.14 -7.87
N ILE A 175 -2.51 -9.02 -7.16
CA ILE A 175 -2.58 -10.48 -7.40
C ILE A 175 -3.95 -11.04 -6.99
N THR A 176 -4.58 -10.44 -5.98
CA THR A 176 -5.85 -10.89 -5.39
C THR A 176 -6.97 -9.87 -5.50
N PHE A 177 -6.92 -9.01 -6.52
CA PHE A 177 -7.93 -7.97 -6.79
C PHE A 177 -9.36 -8.54 -6.92
N TRP A 178 -9.47 -9.79 -7.36
CA TRP A 178 -10.72 -10.52 -7.55
C TRP A 178 -11.29 -11.13 -6.26
N LEU A 179 -10.54 -11.13 -5.16
CA LEU A 179 -11.06 -11.56 -3.86
C LEU A 179 -11.96 -10.47 -3.25
N PRO A 180 -13.02 -10.85 -2.50
CA PRO A 180 -13.86 -9.89 -1.79
C PRO A 180 -13.04 -8.98 -0.89
N GLN A 181 -13.50 -7.76 -0.61
CA GLN A 181 -12.88 -6.84 0.35
C GLN A 181 -11.42 -6.45 0.09
N THR A 182 -10.78 -6.88 -1.00
CA THR A 182 -9.39 -6.50 -1.31
C THR A 182 -9.23 -4.98 -1.40
N GLU A 183 -10.13 -4.30 -2.13
CA GLU A 183 -10.15 -2.84 -2.22
C GLU A 183 -10.36 -2.20 -0.85
N ALA A 184 -11.36 -2.64 -0.07
CA ALA A 184 -11.64 -2.07 1.25
C ALA A 184 -10.44 -2.19 2.21
N LEU A 185 -9.72 -3.31 2.18
CA LEU A 185 -8.52 -3.51 3.00
C LEU A 185 -7.34 -2.66 2.51
N TRP A 186 -7.19 -2.50 1.20
CA TRP A 186 -6.19 -1.62 0.61
C TRP A 186 -6.43 -0.16 1.04
N GLN A 187 -7.66 0.30 0.91
CA GLN A 187 -8.10 1.62 1.31
C GLN A 187 -7.93 1.88 2.81
N GLU A 188 -8.22 0.90 3.65
CA GLU A 188 -7.97 0.98 5.10
C GLU A 188 -6.47 1.12 5.42
N LEU A 189 -5.59 0.38 4.73
CA LEU A 189 -4.14 0.54 4.91
C LEU A 189 -3.64 1.90 4.44
N LEU A 190 -4.19 2.44 3.36
CA LEU A 190 -3.89 3.79 2.90
C LEU A 190 -4.30 4.83 3.94
N LEU A 191 -5.52 4.76 4.46
CA LEU A 191 -5.99 5.65 5.52
C LEU A 191 -5.09 5.59 6.77
N LEU A 192 -4.76 4.39 7.25
CA LEU A 192 -3.89 4.24 8.42
C LEU A 192 -2.45 4.72 8.16
N ARG A 193 -1.99 4.69 6.90
CA ARG A 193 -0.71 5.29 6.48
C ARG A 193 -0.75 6.81 6.68
N GLU A 194 -1.81 7.45 6.20
CA GLU A 194 -2.04 8.90 6.31
C GLU A 194 -2.18 9.33 7.76
N LEU A 195 -3.01 8.64 8.55
CA LEU A 195 -3.20 8.92 9.99
C LEU A 195 -1.89 8.86 10.77
N ARG A 196 -1.03 7.89 10.44
CA ARG A 196 0.31 7.80 11.05
C ARG A 196 1.23 8.95 10.61
N ALA A 197 1.16 9.38 9.35
CA ALA A 197 1.95 10.51 8.86
C ALA A 197 1.50 11.84 9.49
N ASP A 198 0.17 12.05 9.61
CA ASP A 198 -0.44 13.18 10.32
C ASP A 198 -0.02 13.21 11.79
N ALA A 199 -0.13 12.08 12.49
CA ALA A 199 0.31 11.96 13.89
C ALA A 199 1.82 12.22 14.06
N TRP A 200 2.65 11.88 13.06
CA TRP A 200 4.08 12.18 13.09
C TRP A 200 4.35 13.67 12.89
N ALA A 201 3.57 14.33 12.04
CA ALA A 201 3.65 15.77 11.81
C ALA A 201 3.16 16.57 13.03
N ALA A 202 2.06 16.15 13.64
CA ALA A 202 1.47 16.72 14.85
C ALA A 202 2.39 16.68 16.09
N GLN A 203 3.43 15.83 16.08
CA GLN A 203 4.47 15.81 17.11
C GLN A 203 5.51 16.94 16.96
N ARG A 204 5.53 17.62 15.82
CA ARG A 204 6.58 18.58 15.42
C ARG A 204 6.03 19.95 15.04
N VAL A 205 4.80 19.96 14.51
CA VAL A 205 4.05 21.16 14.12
C VAL A 205 2.71 21.10 14.85
N ASP A 206 2.10 22.26 15.09
CA ASP A 206 0.78 22.36 15.73
C ASP A 206 -0.24 21.48 14.96
N PRO A 207 -0.94 20.54 15.64
CA PRO A 207 -1.95 19.68 15.01
C PRO A 207 -3.03 20.45 14.25
N ILE A 208 -3.39 21.65 14.72
CA ILE A 208 -4.38 22.52 14.06
C ILE A 208 -3.84 22.98 12.70
N VAL A 209 -2.58 23.39 12.64
CA VAL A 209 -1.94 23.81 11.37
C VAL A 209 -1.85 22.65 10.38
N VAL A 210 -1.60 21.42 10.86
CA VAL A 210 -1.65 20.22 10.01
C VAL A 210 -3.06 20.03 9.43
N ALA A 211 -4.10 20.12 10.25
CA ALA A 211 -5.48 19.97 9.82
C ALA A 211 -5.92 21.08 8.83
N GLU A 212 -5.56 22.33 9.10
CA GLU A 212 -5.81 23.47 8.21
C GLU A 212 -5.14 23.29 6.85
N SER A 213 -3.87 22.87 6.84
CA SER A 213 -3.12 22.62 5.60
C SER A 213 -3.79 21.55 4.74
N LEU A 214 -4.23 20.46 5.37
CA LEU A 214 -4.94 19.36 4.74
C LEU A 214 -6.28 19.82 4.15
N LEU A 215 -7.07 20.59 4.90
CA LEU A 215 -8.33 21.17 4.40
C LEU A 215 -8.09 22.09 3.20
N GLN A 216 -7.06 22.93 3.26
CA GLN A 216 -6.75 23.87 2.19
C GLN A 216 -6.32 23.17 0.89
N ILE A 217 -5.50 22.11 0.99
CA ILE A 217 -5.10 21.31 -0.18
C ILE A 217 -6.33 20.68 -0.83
N VAL A 218 -7.22 20.08 -0.04
CA VAL A 218 -8.41 19.37 -0.55
C VAL A 218 -9.40 20.32 -1.22
N GLN A 219 -9.65 21.49 -0.63
CA GLN A 219 -10.54 22.50 -1.21
C GLN A 219 -10.07 22.95 -2.60
N ASN A 220 -8.77 23.07 -2.80
CA ASN A 220 -8.20 23.53 -4.07
C ASN A 220 -8.19 22.43 -5.15
N ILE A 221 -8.11 21.16 -4.78
CA ILE A 221 -8.21 20.00 -5.70
C ILE A 221 -9.65 19.83 -6.24
N GLN A 222 -10.67 20.23 -5.48
CA GLN A 222 -12.08 20.10 -5.88
C GLN A 222 -12.50 21.06 -7.02
N THR A 223 -11.57 21.85 -7.56
CA THR A 223 -11.76 22.59 -8.81
C THR A 223 -11.71 21.62 -10.01
N PRO A 224 -12.64 21.70 -10.99
CA PRO A 224 -12.88 20.60 -11.93
C PRO A 224 -11.76 20.47 -12.96
N PHE A 225 -10.76 19.65 -12.68
CA PHE A 225 -9.75 19.21 -13.65
C PHE A 225 -9.91 17.70 -13.93
N PRO A 226 -10.44 17.31 -15.11
CA PRO A 226 -10.84 15.92 -15.40
C PRO A 226 -9.68 14.93 -15.60
N THR A 227 -8.42 15.37 -15.62
CA THR A 227 -7.27 14.54 -16.07
C THR A 227 -6.33 14.05 -14.96
N LEU A 228 -6.49 14.49 -13.70
CA LEU A 228 -5.56 14.15 -12.60
C LEU A 228 -6.04 13.04 -11.65
N GLN A 229 -7.16 12.43 -12.01
CA GLN A 229 -7.71 11.28 -11.32
C GLN A 229 -6.71 10.12 -11.17
N ALA A 230 -5.78 9.91 -12.11
CA ALA A 230 -4.84 8.78 -12.04
C ALA A 230 -3.71 8.93 -10.99
N GLY A 231 -3.46 10.13 -10.46
CA GLY A 231 -2.41 10.40 -9.45
C GLY A 231 -2.95 10.73 -8.06
N PHE A 232 -4.22 11.16 -7.98
CA PHE A 232 -4.89 11.60 -6.75
C PHE A 232 -6.07 10.71 -6.33
N ASN A 233 -6.56 9.80 -7.18
CA ASN A 233 -7.72 8.96 -6.83
C ASN A 233 -7.32 7.81 -5.90
N THR A 234 -7.52 8.00 -4.60
CA THR A 234 -8.39 7.14 -3.77
C THR A 234 -8.45 7.58 -2.30
N ASP A 235 -7.65 8.57 -1.88
CA ASP A 235 -7.47 8.90 -0.46
C ASP A 235 -8.41 9.99 0.11
N LEU A 236 -9.28 10.59 -0.71
CA LEU A 236 -10.08 11.77 -0.33
C LEU A 236 -11.60 11.54 -0.41
N THR A 237 -12.11 10.44 0.16
CA THR A 237 -13.53 10.41 0.54
C THR A 237 -13.72 11.35 1.74
N LEU A 238 -14.82 12.12 1.77
CA LEU A 238 -15.09 13.08 2.86
C LEU A 238 -14.96 12.42 4.25
N ASP A 239 -15.47 11.21 4.40
CA ASP A 239 -15.41 10.43 5.64
C ASP A 239 -13.96 10.19 6.13
N ARG A 240 -13.00 10.03 5.22
CA ARG A 240 -11.59 9.82 5.58
C ARG A 240 -10.88 11.10 5.92
N LEU A 241 -11.25 12.19 5.26
CA LEU A 241 -10.78 13.52 5.61
C LEU A 241 -11.22 13.87 7.02
N GLU A 242 -12.49 13.60 7.33
CA GLU A 242 -13.07 13.78 8.66
C GLU A 242 -12.33 12.93 9.70
N GLU A 243 -12.06 11.66 9.42
CA GLU A 243 -11.31 10.80 10.35
C GLU A 243 -9.88 11.33 10.62
N ARG A 244 -9.20 11.85 9.59
CA ARG A 244 -7.87 12.47 9.73
C ARG A 244 -7.90 13.75 10.56
N ILE A 245 -8.90 14.60 10.34
CA ILE A 245 -9.08 15.84 11.10
C ILE A 245 -9.42 15.52 12.55
N GLU A 246 -10.36 14.61 12.80
CA GLU A 246 -10.74 14.20 14.15
C GLU A 246 -9.54 13.62 14.91
N ALA A 247 -8.70 12.81 14.25
CA ALA A 247 -7.47 12.29 14.82
C ALA A 247 -6.47 13.38 15.24
N LEU A 248 -6.37 14.47 14.46
CA LEU A 248 -5.52 15.62 14.78
C LEU A 248 -6.06 16.44 15.95
N LEU A 249 -7.38 16.55 16.07
CA LEU A 249 -8.05 17.29 17.15
C LEU A 249 -8.12 16.50 18.46
N SER A 250 -8.08 15.17 18.40
CA SER A 250 -8.24 14.25 19.54
C SER A 250 -7.10 13.21 19.66
N PRO A 251 -5.83 13.61 19.94
CA PRO A 251 -4.67 12.72 19.82
C PRO A 251 -4.62 11.54 20.81
N ASP A 252 -5.26 11.69 21.98
CA ASP A 252 -5.10 10.78 23.12
C ASP A 252 -5.80 9.41 22.95
N GLN A 253 -6.67 9.24 21.95
CA GLN A 253 -7.50 8.03 21.83
C GLN A 253 -6.89 6.89 20.99
N GLN A 254 -5.80 7.11 20.24
CA GLN A 254 -5.59 6.31 19.02
C GLN A 254 -4.28 5.50 18.93
N ILE A 255 -3.26 5.81 19.73
CA ILE A 255 -1.95 5.10 19.67
C ILE A 255 -1.89 3.98 20.71
N GLY A 256 -2.59 2.87 20.48
CA GLY A 256 -2.44 1.71 21.36
C GLY A 256 -1.25 0.84 20.96
N ARG A 257 -0.30 0.64 21.89
CA ARG A 257 0.82 -0.31 21.74
C ARG A 257 0.31 -1.75 21.81
N GLN A 258 -0.01 -2.36 20.67
CA GLN A 258 -0.18 -3.81 20.59
C GLN A 258 1.07 -4.50 20.03
N GLY A 259 1.35 -5.70 20.54
CA GLY A 259 2.41 -6.56 20.05
C GLY A 259 2.16 -6.92 18.59
N ARG A 260 3.16 -6.67 17.73
CA ARG A 260 3.10 -7.01 16.31
C ARG A 260 3.36 -8.51 16.16
N SER A 261 2.29 -9.30 16.05
CA SER A 261 2.44 -10.73 15.76
C SER A 261 2.69 -10.93 14.28
N TRP A 262 3.82 -11.55 13.94
CA TRP A 262 4.20 -11.93 12.57
C TRP A 262 4.05 -13.43 12.32
N LEU A 263 3.48 -14.18 13.28
CA LEU A 263 3.35 -15.64 13.21
C LEU A 263 2.53 -16.09 11.99
N TRP A 264 1.60 -15.26 11.52
CA TRP A 264 0.79 -15.52 10.33
C TRP A 264 1.60 -15.51 9.01
N LEU A 265 2.78 -14.87 8.96
CA LEU A 265 3.66 -15.00 7.79
C LEU A 265 4.16 -16.43 7.62
N GLY A 266 4.42 -17.13 8.73
CA GLY A 266 4.81 -18.54 8.71
C GLY A 266 3.76 -19.41 8.02
N LEU A 267 2.47 -19.14 8.27
CA LEU A 267 1.35 -19.84 7.63
C LEU A 267 1.39 -19.69 6.10
N GLY A 268 1.70 -18.49 5.61
CA GLY A 268 1.81 -18.22 4.17
C GLY A 268 2.95 -18.95 3.46
N LEU A 269 4.00 -19.32 4.21
CA LEU A 269 5.19 -20.01 3.69
C LEU A 269 5.15 -21.54 3.84
N LEU A 270 4.20 -22.08 4.63
CA LEU A 270 4.04 -23.53 4.84
C LEU A 270 4.05 -24.37 3.55
N PRO A 271 3.45 -23.94 2.43
CA PRO A 271 3.48 -24.71 1.18
C PRO A 271 4.88 -25.11 0.70
N LEU A 272 5.89 -24.26 0.94
CA LEU A 272 7.26 -24.52 0.53
C LEU A 272 7.89 -25.69 1.31
N LEU A 273 7.39 -26.01 2.50
CA LEU A 273 7.87 -27.15 3.29
C LEU A 273 7.46 -28.50 2.70
N THR A 274 6.57 -28.52 1.70
CA THR A 274 6.19 -29.74 0.98
C THR A 274 7.17 -30.11 -0.12
N LEU A 275 8.06 -29.19 -0.53
CA LEU A 275 9.07 -29.41 -1.58
C LEU A 275 9.97 -30.64 -1.32
N PRO A 276 10.50 -30.88 -0.11
CA PRO A 276 11.38 -32.03 0.15
C PRO A 276 10.64 -33.37 0.20
N LEU A 277 9.31 -33.37 0.27
CA LEU A 277 8.48 -34.58 0.34
C LEU A 277 8.11 -35.12 -1.05
N HIS A 278 8.50 -34.40 -2.11
CA HIS A 278 8.32 -34.82 -3.49
C HIS A 278 9.52 -35.69 -3.93
N VAL A 279 9.28 -36.98 -4.15
CA VAL A 279 10.25 -37.96 -4.68
C VAL A 279 9.67 -38.57 -5.96
#